data_AF-D6GTK8-F1
#
_entry.id   AF-D6GTK8-F1
#
_cell.length_a   1.000
_cell.length_b   1.000
_cell.length_c   1.000
_cell.angle_alpha   90.00
_cell.angle_beta   90.00
_cell.angle_gamma   90.00
#
_symmetry.space_group_name_H-M   'P 1'
#
loop_
_entity.id
_entity.type
_entity.pdbx_description
1 polymer ?
#
loop_
_entity_poly.entity_id
_entity_poly.type
_entity_poly.pdbx_seq_one_letter_code
_entity_poly.pdbx_strand_id
1 'polypeptide(L)'
;MKLELEKLHHCYAVASEMKRLAEEQPDKYPVNPNDAYVLGMLHDIGYQFTDSKAEHAHIGAEVLKQQGYKYWEDVYHHEDMDLEYDSDMLRLLRHADKTVSTDEIINGLMDKYCKIY
;
A
#
# COMPACT_ATOMS: atom_id res chain seq x y z
N MET A 1 20.91 -3.50 -1.88
CA MET A 1 19.63 -3.33 -1.16
C MET A 1 18.55 -3.26 -2.23
N LYS A 2 17.70 -4.29 -2.33
CA LYS A 2 16.67 -4.45 -3.36
C LYS A 2 15.34 -4.59 -2.65
N LEU A 3 14.27 -4.01 -3.21
CA LEU A 3 12.93 -4.43 -2.82
C LEU A 3 12.85 -5.92 -3.15
N GLU A 4 12.75 -6.76 -2.13
CA GLU A 4 12.59 -8.19 -2.36
C GLU A 4 11.28 -8.43 -3.13
N LEU A 5 11.27 -9.45 -4.00
CA LEU A 5 10.13 -9.72 -4.88
C LEU A 5 8.81 -9.87 -4.10
N GLU A 6 8.89 -10.42 -2.89
CA GLU A 6 7.75 -10.55 -1.96
C GLU A 6 7.15 -9.20 -1.57
N LYS A 7 7.98 -8.16 -1.34
CA LYS A 7 7.51 -6.81 -1.01
C LYS A 7 6.87 -6.11 -2.20
N LEU A 8 7.40 -6.34 -3.41
CA LEU A 8 6.75 -5.86 -4.63
C LEU A 8 5.36 -6.49 -4.83
N HIS A 9 5.25 -7.81 -4.60
CA HIS A 9 3.96 -8.50 -4.67
C HIS A 9 2.98 -8.02 -3.59
N HIS A 10 3.47 -7.78 -2.37
CA HIS A 10 2.68 -7.17 -1.29
C HIS A 10 2.10 -5.81 -1.70
N CYS A 11 2.96 -4.89 -2.17
CA CYS A 11 2.53 -3.57 -2.64
C CYS A 11 1.47 -3.66 -3.75
N TYR A 12 1.69 -4.53 -4.73
CA TYR A 12 0.75 -4.73 -5.84
C TYR A 12 -0.63 -5.19 -5.36
N ALA A 13 -0.66 -6.07 -4.38
CA ALA A 13 -1.90 -6.60 -3.87
C ALA A 13 -2.65 -5.66 -2.94
N VAL A 14 -1.93 -4.95 -2.08
CA VAL A 14 -2.48 -3.85 -1.29
C VAL A 14 -3.09 -2.82 -2.26
N ALA A 15 -2.37 -2.41 -3.30
CA ALA A 15 -2.90 -1.50 -4.32
C ALA A 15 -4.17 -2.03 -5.01
N SER A 16 -4.16 -3.31 -5.39
CA SER A 16 -5.30 -3.96 -6.06
C SER A 16 -6.52 -4.03 -5.16
N GLU A 17 -6.34 -4.40 -3.89
CA GLU A 17 -7.40 -4.49 -2.90
C GLU A 17 -7.94 -3.11 -2.53
N MET A 18 -7.07 -2.11 -2.34
CA MET A 18 -7.48 -0.72 -2.10
C MET A 18 -8.35 -0.20 -3.24
N LYS A 19 -7.95 -0.44 -4.50
CA LYS A 19 -8.74 -0.05 -5.67
C LYS A 19 -10.11 -0.74 -5.69
N ARG A 20 -10.12 -2.06 -5.51
CA ARG A 20 -11.35 -2.86 -5.49
C ARG A 20 -12.32 -2.37 -4.41
N LEU A 21 -11.84 -2.15 -3.20
CA LEU A 21 -12.65 -1.66 -2.08
C LEU A 21 -13.20 -0.25 -2.32
N ALA A 22 -12.41 0.65 -2.90
CA ALA A 22 -12.87 2.00 -3.26
C ALA A 22 -13.93 1.98 -4.38
N GLU A 23 -13.85 1.03 -5.32
CA GLU A 23 -14.85 0.85 -6.40
C GLU A 23 -16.14 0.18 -5.91
N GLU A 24 -16.03 -0.85 -5.07
CA GLU A 24 -17.16 -1.67 -4.64
C GLU A 24 -17.87 -1.14 -3.39
N GLN A 25 -17.18 -0.37 -2.55
CA GLN A 25 -17.70 0.13 -1.26
C GLN A 25 -17.47 1.64 -1.08
N PRO A 26 -17.95 2.50 -2.02
CA PRO A 26 -17.70 3.94 -1.99
C PRO A 26 -18.29 4.64 -0.76
N ASP A 27 -19.37 4.08 -0.17
CA ASP A 27 -19.96 4.62 1.07
C ASP A 27 -19.06 4.41 2.29
N LYS A 28 -18.22 3.37 2.27
CA LYS A 28 -17.28 3.04 3.35
C LYS A 28 -15.90 3.66 3.13
N TYR A 29 -15.47 3.71 1.87
CA TYR A 29 -14.18 4.26 1.45
C TYR A 29 -14.41 5.32 0.37
N PRO A 30 -14.78 6.55 0.75
CA PRO A 30 -15.14 7.62 -0.18
C PRO A 30 -13.88 8.30 -0.78
N VAL A 31 -13.00 7.50 -1.38
CA VAL A 31 -11.74 7.95 -1.99
C VAL A 31 -11.74 7.65 -3.49
N ASN A 32 -10.86 8.33 -4.24
CA ASN A 32 -10.67 8.03 -5.64
C ASN A 32 -9.95 6.67 -5.80
N PRO A 33 -10.47 5.71 -6.58
CA PRO A 33 -9.86 4.38 -6.69
C PRO A 33 -8.47 4.35 -7.35
N ASN A 34 -8.20 5.25 -8.30
CA ASN A 34 -6.88 5.31 -8.95
C ASN A 34 -5.83 5.86 -8.00
N ASP A 35 -6.22 6.84 -7.19
CA ASP A 35 -5.39 7.38 -6.12
C ASP A 35 -5.08 6.32 -5.05
N ALA A 36 -6.08 5.53 -4.68
CA ALA A 36 -5.92 4.41 -3.75
C ALA A 36 -4.95 3.36 -4.29
N TYR A 37 -5.03 3.02 -5.57
CA TYR A 37 -4.08 2.11 -6.22
C TYR A 37 -2.65 2.65 -6.16
N VAL A 38 -2.45 3.92 -6.52
CA VAL A 38 -1.11 4.54 -6.51
C VAL A 38 -0.53 4.57 -5.09
N LEU A 39 -1.33 4.90 -4.08
CA LEU A 39 -0.88 4.87 -2.69
C LEU A 39 -0.49 3.45 -2.26
N GLY A 40 -1.31 2.44 -2.56
CA GLY A 40 -0.99 1.05 -2.22
C GLY A 40 0.32 0.57 -2.87
N MET A 41 0.64 1.03 -4.09
CA MET A 41 1.92 0.71 -4.73
C MET A 41 3.12 1.37 -4.05
N LEU A 42 2.92 2.51 -3.40
CA LEU A 42 3.98 3.37 -2.88
C LEU A 42 4.17 3.29 -1.36
N HIS A 43 3.23 2.74 -0.60
CA HIS A 43 3.25 2.79 0.87
C HIS A 43 4.55 2.24 1.47
N ASP A 44 5.06 1.15 0.91
CA ASP A 44 6.26 0.43 1.38
C ASP A 44 7.55 0.88 0.63
N ILE A 45 7.50 1.96 -0.17
CA ILE A 45 8.66 2.39 -0.99
C ILE A 45 9.90 2.71 -0.14
N GLY A 46 9.70 3.03 1.14
CA GLY A 46 10.75 3.28 2.13
C GLY A 46 11.80 2.19 2.24
N TYR A 47 11.45 0.92 1.99
CA TYR A 47 12.42 -0.19 2.00
C TYR A 47 13.51 -0.04 0.92
N GLN A 48 13.37 0.87 -0.05
CA GLN A 48 14.45 1.20 -0.99
C GLN A 48 15.49 2.18 -0.43
N PHE A 49 15.15 2.87 0.65
CA PHE A 49 15.94 3.97 1.19
C PHE A 49 16.46 3.68 2.61
N THR A 50 15.99 2.60 3.24
CA THR A 50 16.45 2.16 4.56
C THR A 50 16.38 0.65 4.72
N ASP A 51 17.28 0.10 5.55
CA ASP A 51 17.21 -1.28 6.06
C ASP A 51 16.33 -1.38 7.34
N SER A 52 15.96 -0.24 7.93
CA SER A 52 15.17 -0.21 9.15
C SER A 52 13.69 -0.43 8.86
N LYS A 53 13.16 -1.58 9.31
CA LYS A 53 11.73 -1.86 9.28
C LYS A 53 10.93 -0.78 10.03
N ALA A 54 11.44 -0.22 11.11
CA ALA A 54 10.70 0.77 11.90
C ALA A 54 10.66 2.18 11.25
N GLU A 55 11.54 2.46 10.29
CA GLU A 55 11.68 3.81 9.71
C GLU A 55 11.20 3.91 8.26
N HIS A 56 10.87 2.79 7.61
CA HIS A 56 10.54 2.80 6.18
C HIS A 56 9.34 3.70 5.86
N ALA A 57 8.31 3.72 6.71
CA ALA A 57 7.17 4.61 6.56
C ALA A 57 7.60 6.09 6.54
N HIS A 58 8.36 6.53 7.55
CA HIS A 58 8.85 7.90 7.66
C HIS A 58 9.81 8.30 6.54
N ILE A 59 10.76 7.43 6.19
CA ILE A 59 11.76 7.71 5.15
C ILE A 59 11.10 7.73 3.76
N GLY A 60 10.21 6.77 3.49
CA GLY A 60 9.43 6.73 2.25
C GLY A 60 8.54 7.97 2.10
N ALA A 61 7.89 8.37 3.18
CA ALA A 61 7.07 9.58 3.22
C ALA A 61 7.88 10.85 2.95
N GLU A 62 9.06 11.01 3.54
CA GLU A 62 9.90 12.18 3.31
C GLU A 62 10.37 12.26 1.85
N VAL A 63 10.74 11.13 1.24
CA VAL A 63 11.06 11.09 -0.20
C VAL A 63 9.86 11.50 -1.04
N LEU A 64 8.68 10.97 -0.77
CA LEU A 64 7.44 11.28 -1.50
C LEU A 64 7.02 12.74 -1.32
N LYS A 65 7.17 13.30 -0.13
CA LYS A 65 6.93 14.71 0.19
C LYS A 65 7.78 15.64 -0.66
N GLN A 66 9.07 15.32 -0.80
CA GLN A 66 9.99 16.09 -1.66
C GLN A 66 9.61 16.05 -3.14
N GLN A 67 8.88 15.03 -3.59
CA GLN A 67 8.31 14.94 -4.94
C GLN A 67 6.93 15.61 -5.07
N GLY A 68 6.38 16.17 -4.00
CA GLY A 68 5.04 16.76 -3.99
C GLY A 68 3.92 15.73 -4.07
N TYR A 69 4.18 14.47 -3.71
CA TYR A 69 3.15 13.42 -3.73
C TYR A 69 2.09 13.67 -2.66
N LYS A 70 0.84 13.86 -3.08
CA LYS A 70 -0.25 14.32 -2.20
C LYS A 70 -0.55 13.46 -0.97
N TYR A 71 -0.26 12.15 -0.99
CA TYR A 71 -0.57 11.21 0.11
C TYR A 71 0.67 10.80 0.90
N TRP A 72 1.70 11.65 0.93
CA TRP A 72 2.92 11.36 1.69
C TRP A 72 2.64 11.25 3.20
N GLU A 73 1.66 12.00 3.74
CA GLU A 73 1.25 11.91 5.16
C GLU A 73 0.59 10.55 5.46
N ASP A 74 -0.20 10.00 4.53
CA ASP A 74 -0.78 8.66 4.69
C ASP A 74 0.29 7.57 4.70
N VAL A 75 1.36 7.73 3.90
CA VAL A 75 2.54 6.85 3.96
C VAL A 75 3.28 7.01 5.29
N TYR A 76 3.40 8.24 5.79
CA TYR A 76 4.08 8.49 7.07
C TYR A 76 3.40 7.74 8.22
N HIS A 77 2.08 7.81 8.27
CA HIS A 77 1.30 7.33 9.42
C HIS A 77 0.78 5.89 9.29
N HIS A 78 1.06 5.15 8.21
CA HIS A 78 0.40 3.85 8.01
C HIS A 78 0.79 2.78 9.04
N GLU A 79 2.01 2.83 9.59
CA GLU A 79 2.43 1.96 10.71
C GLU A 79 2.22 2.58 12.10
N ASP A 80 1.92 3.88 12.19
CA ASP A 80 1.73 4.57 13.47
C ASP A 80 0.45 4.09 14.16
N MET A 81 0.55 3.83 15.47
CA MET A 81 -0.62 3.60 16.32
C MET A 81 -1.22 4.90 16.85
N ASP A 82 -0.57 6.04 16.60
CA ASP A 82 -1.02 7.34 17.09
C ASP A 82 -2.21 7.84 16.25
N LEU A 83 -3.25 8.34 16.94
CA LEU A 83 -4.60 8.52 16.40
C LEU A 83 -4.90 9.95 15.96
N GLU A 84 -3.93 10.86 16.00
CA GLU A 84 -4.18 12.28 15.68
C GLU A 84 -4.38 12.52 14.17
N TYR A 85 -3.72 11.74 13.31
CA TYR A 85 -3.91 11.80 11.86
C TYR A 85 -4.80 10.65 11.38
N ASP A 86 -5.95 11.01 10.80
CA ASP A 86 -6.97 10.08 10.36
C ASP A 86 -7.64 10.59 9.08
N SER A 87 -7.35 9.91 7.97
CA SER A 87 -7.91 10.19 6.65
C SER A 87 -8.64 8.95 6.12
N ASP A 88 -9.63 9.13 5.23
CA ASP A 88 -10.30 7.98 4.59
C ASP A 88 -9.32 7.13 3.77
N MET A 89 -8.28 7.77 3.21
CA MET A 89 -7.24 7.09 2.46
C MET A 89 -6.36 6.23 3.37
N LEU A 90 -5.97 6.75 4.55
CA LEU A 90 -5.20 6.02 5.55
C LEU A 90 -5.98 4.85 6.14
N ARG A 91 -7.28 5.03 6.42
CA ARG A 91 -8.16 3.95 6.89
C ARG A 91 -8.22 2.81 5.88
N LEU A 92 -8.37 3.15 4.60
CA LEU A 92 -8.35 2.16 3.52
C LEU A 92 -6.98 1.46 3.42
N LEU A 93 -5.88 2.21 3.43
CA LEU A 93 -4.52 1.67 3.37
C LEU A 93 -4.27 0.69 4.53
N ARG A 94 -4.51 1.12 5.77
CA ARG A 94 -4.33 0.28 6.97
C ARG A 94 -5.21 -0.97 6.96
N HIS A 95 -6.40 -0.88 6.38
CA HIS A 95 -7.26 -2.04 6.22
C HIS A 95 -6.67 -3.03 5.22
N ALA A 96 -6.39 -2.57 3.99
CA ALA A 96 -5.87 -3.41 2.92
C ALA A 96 -4.52 -4.04 3.29
N ASP A 97 -3.58 -3.26 3.82
CA ASP A 97 -2.25 -3.71 4.24
C ASP A 97 -2.29 -4.83 5.30
N LYS A 98 -3.28 -4.78 6.20
CA LYS A 98 -3.47 -5.81 7.24
C LYS A 98 -4.22 -7.04 6.75
N THR A 99 -5.10 -6.90 5.75
CA THR A 99 -5.97 -7.99 5.29
C THR A 99 -5.37 -8.80 4.15
N VAL A 100 -4.52 -8.17 3.34
CA VAL A 100 -3.85 -8.83 2.23
C VAL A 100 -2.76 -9.75 2.78
N SER A 101 -2.90 -11.04 2.53
CA SER A 101 -1.80 -11.99 2.77
C SER A 101 -0.98 -12.19 1.51
N THR A 102 0.34 -12.37 1.66
CA THR A 102 1.24 -12.68 0.54
C THR A 102 0.80 -13.94 -0.22
N ASP A 103 0.15 -14.88 0.47
CA ASP A 103 -0.25 -16.19 -0.06
C ASP A 103 -1.46 -16.13 -1.01
N GLU A 104 -2.46 -15.28 -0.73
CA GLU A 104 -3.66 -15.15 -1.59
C GLU A 104 -3.31 -14.57 -2.98
N ILE A 105 -2.29 -13.73 -3.04
CA ILE A 105 -1.83 -13.06 -4.26
C ILE A 105 -1.00 -14.03 -5.11
N ILE A 106 -0.09 -14.78 -4.48
CA ILE A 106 0.71 -15.80 -5.16
C ILE A 106 -0.24 -16.83 -5.78
N ASN A 107 -1.23 -17.29 -5.01
CA ASN A 107 -2.21 -18.27 -5.51
C ASN A 107 -3.11 -17.68 -6.61
N GLY A 108 -3.60 -16.44 -6.47
CA GLY A 108 -4.40 -15.79 -7.50
C GLY A 108 -3.64 -15.47 -8.80
N LEU A 109 -2.35 -15.11 -8.70
CA LEU A 109 -1.47 -14.89 -9.87
C LEU A 109 -1.05 -16.21 -10.51
N MET A 110 -0.75 -17.25 -9.73
CA MET A 110 -0.54 -18.61 -10.25
C MET A 110 -1.78 -19.10 -11.01
N ASP A 111 -2.98 -18.93 -10.46
CA ASP A 111 -4.22 -19.34 -11.12
C ASP A 111 -4.50 -18.56 -12.42
N LYS A 112 -4.07 -17.30 -12.49
CA LYS A 112 -4.29 -16.41 -13.64
C LYS A 112 -3.22 -16.55 -14.74
N TYR A 113 -1.97 -16.83 -14.38
CA TYR A 113 -0.83 -16.83 -15.31
C TYR A 113 -0.14 -18.18 -15.49
N CYS A 114 -0.34 -19.16 -14.60
CA CYS A 114 0.19 -20.53 -14.74
C CYS A 114 -0.80 -21.53 -15.36
N LYS A 115 -2.00 -21.11 -15.82
CA LYS A 115 -2.89 -21.95 -16.65
C LYS A 115 -2.46 -22.08 -18.13
N ILE A 116 -1.22 -21.75 -18.45
CA ILE A 116 -0.65 -21.96 -19.78
C ILE A 116 0.61 -22.80 -19.62
N TYR A 117 0.47 -24.10 -19.35
CA TYR A 117 1.31 -25.20 -19.84
C TYR A 117 0.56 -26.52 -19.69
#